data_AF-A0A411DFH8-F1
#
_entry.id   AF-A0A411DFH8-F1
#
_cell.length_a   1.000
_cell.length_b   1.000
_cell.length_c   1.000
_cell.angle_alpha   90.00
_cell.angle_beta   90.00
_cell.angle_gamma   90.00
#
_symmetry.space_group_name_H-M   'P 1'
#
loop_
_entity.id
_entity.type
_entity.pdbx_description
1 polymer ?
#
loop_
_entity_poly.entity_id
_entity_poly.type
_entity_poly.pdbx_seq_one_letter_code
_entity_poly.pdbx_strand_id
1 'polypeptide(L)'
;MEVGPLAGSVPTEEPASASFSLRLPSSSEVEFCLTLTQYESGSMDKMANYSFRNTLEGFADPHTAISNISQSGLHNALHIYMNGSMSQVQGSANDPIFTLHHAFVDSIFERWLRRHRPMLEVYPAANAPIGHNRENYMVPFIPLYRNGEFFISSRELGYDYEYLQEPALGSFQDFLIPYPKQAHQIWPWLVGAAVIGGIITAVLSGLILACRKKRKGTSPEIRPLLTESEDYNNVSYQSHF
;
A
#
# COMPACT_ATOMS: atom_id res chain seq x y z
N MET A 1 -3.06 48.35 -75.21
CA MET A 1 -2.08 47.59 -74.40
C MET A 1 -1.61 48.55 -73.32
N GLU A 2 -2.29 48.52 -72.17
CA GLU A 2 -1.94 49.34 -71.02
C GLU A 2 -2.25 48.48 -69.78
N VAL A 3 -1.26 48.42 -68.89
CA VAL A 3 -1.11 47.41 -67.84
C VAL A 3 -1.95 47.77 -66.60
N GLY A 4 -2.73 46.81 -66.10
CA GLY A 4 -3.55 46.96 -64.90
C GLY A 4 -2.74 47.02 -63.60
N PRO A 5 -3.35 47.49 -62.49
CA PRO A 5 -2.64 47.70 -61.24
C PRO A 5 -2.29 46.39 -60.53
N LEU A 6 -1.08 46.34 -59.97
CA LEU A 6 -0.54 45.24 -59.20
C LEU A 6 -1.38 45.00 -57.94
N ALA A 7 -1.85 43.77 -57.78
CA ALA A 7 -2.52 43.28 -56.58
C ALA A 7 -1.61 43.46 -55.35
N GLY A 8 -2.14 44.10 -54.31
CA GLY A 8 -1.48 44.20 -53.02
C GLY A 8 -1.21 42.82 -52.44
N SER A 9 0.02 42.59 -52.01
CA SER A 9 0.42 41.38 -51.30
C SER A 9 -0.36 41.29 -50.00
N VAL A 10 -1.21 40.27 -49.89
CA VAL A 10 -1.79 39.81 -48.62
C VAL A 10 -0.63 39.44 -47.69
N PRO A 11 -0.54 39.98 -46.46
CA PRO A 11 0.45 39.51 -45.51
C PRO A 11 0.14 38.05 -45.22
N THR A 12 1.05 37.15 -45.57
CA THR A 12 1.05 35.80 -45.02
C THR A 12 1.28 35.95 -43.52
N GLU A 13 0.22 35.79 -42.72
CA GLU A 13 0.37 35.52 -41.30
C GLU A 13 1.26 34.27 -41.18
N GLU A 14 2.48 34.46 -40.67
CA GLU A 14 3.23 33.32 -40.15
C GLU A 14 2.34 32.65 -39.10
N PRO A 15 2.16 31.31 -39.14
CA PRO A 15 1.47 30.64 -38.07
C PRO A 15 2.22 30.96 -36.78
N ALA A 16 1.49 31.49 -35.79
CA ALA A 16 2.00 31.77 -34.46
C ALA A 16 2.91 30.61 -34.04
N SER A 17 4.20 30.91 -33.88
CA SER A 17 5.17 29.93 -33.45
C SER A 17 4.64 29.35 -32.15
N ALA A 18 4.30 28.06 -32.17
CA ALA A 18 4.04 27.32 -30.94
C ALA A 18 5.23 27.63 -30.04
N SER A 19 4.98 28.14 -28.84
CA SER A 19 6.06 28.38 -27.88
C SER A 19 6.58 27.01 -27.47
N PHE A 20 7.52 26.47 -28.25
CA PHE A 20 8.18 25.21 -27.98
C PHE A 20 8.77 25.34 -26.58
N SER A 21 8.33 24.49 -25.66
CA SER A 21 8.89 24.45 -24.32
C SER A 21 10.31 23.91 -24.41
N LEU A 22 11.28 24.81 -24.60
CA LEU A 22 12.72 24.50 -24.59
C LEU A 22 13.24 24.17 -23.17
N ARG A 23 12.36 24.00 -22.19
CA ARG A 23 12.71 23.66 -20.82
C ARG A 23 11.92 22.46 -20.35
N LEU A 24 12.55 21.69 -19.48
CA LEU A 24 11.86 20.68 -18.69
C LEU A 24 10.92 21.34 -17.67
N PRO A 25 9.85 20.64 -17.27
CA PRO A 25 9.00 21.08 -16.17
C PRO A 25 9.75 21.21 -14.85
N SER A 26 9.32 22.18 -14.04
CA SER A 26 9.83 22.43 -12.70
C SER A 26 9.02 21.67 -11.64
N SER A 27 9.59 21.52 -10.44
CA SER A 27 8.89 20.90 -9.32
C SER A 27 7.68 21.71 -8.86
N SER A 28 7.71 23.05 -8.97
CA SER A 28 6.57 23.90 -8.60
C SER A 28 5.37 23.71 -9.53
N GLU A 29 5.60 23.47 -10.83
CA GLU A 29 4.54 23.12 -11.78
C GLU A 29 3.89 21.78 -11.44
N VAL A 30 4.69 20.79 -11.01
CA VAL A 30 4.16 19.51 -10.51
C VAL A 30 3.36 19.71 -9.23
N GLU A 31 3.87 20.49 -8.27
CA GLU A 31 3.14 20.76 -7.03
C GLU A 31 1.82 21.51 -7.28
N PHE A 32 1.81 22.50 -8.18
CA PHE A 32 0.58 23.18 -8.59
C PHE A 32 -0.42 22.20 -9.17
N CYS A 33 0.00 21.36 -10.13
CA CYS A 33 -0.87 20.36 -10.73
C CYS A 33 -1.51 19.44 -9.67
N LEU A 34 -0.73 19.01 -8.67
CA LEU A 34 -1.21 18.19 -7.56
C LEU A 34 -2.18 18.91 -6.60
N THR A 35 -2.34 20.23 -6.69
CA THR A 35 -3.36 20.97 -5.92
C THR A 35 -4.77 20.86 -6.51
N LEU A 36 -4.89 20.52 -7.80
CA LEU A 36 -6.17 20.41 -8.49
C LEU A 36 -6.97 19.25 -7.92
N THR A 37 -8.18 19.49 -7.42
CA THR A 37 -9.02 18.46 -6.79
C THR A 37 -9.89 17.70 -7.79
N GLN A 38 -10.16 18.30 -8.96
CA GLN A 38 -10.96 17.69 -10.01
C GLN A 38 -10.06 16.86 -10.91
N TYR A 39 -10.29 15.54 -10.99
CA TYR A 39 -9.63 14.68 -11.99
C TYR A 39 -9.89 15.23 -13.40
N GLU A 40 -11.16 15.50 -13.65
CA GLU A 40 -11.70 16.07 -14.88
C GLU A 40 -12.84 17.03 -14.54
N SER A 41 -12.97 18.11 -15.31
CA SER A 41 -13.90 19.22 -15.07
C SER A 41 -14.81 19.52 -16.27
N GLY A 42 -14.51 18.94 -17.43
CA GLY A 42 -15.29 19.09 -18.65
C GLY A 42 -15.53 17.77 -19.37
N SER A 43 -15.49 17.80 -20.69
CA SER A 43 -15.70 16.66 -21.59
C SER A 43 -14.52 15.70 -21.67
N MET A 44 -13.51 15.79 -20.79
CA MET A 44 -12.29 14.98 -20.88
C MET A 44 -11.51 15.16 -22.19
N ASP A 45 -11.59 16.38 -22.75
CA ASP A 45 -10.84 16.79 -23.93
C ASP A 45 -9.70 17.77 -23.57
N LYS A 46 -9.01 18.24 -24.60
CA LYS A 46 -7.85 19.14 -24.48
C LYS A 46 -8.23 20.56 -24.04
N MET A 47 -9.52 20.91 -24.05
CA MET A 47 -10.05 22.23 -23.69
C MET A 47 -10.52 22.31 -22.23
N ALA A 48 -10.40 21.21 -21.47
CA ALA A 48 -10.83 21.19 -20.08
C ALA A 48 -9.96 22.11 -19.20
N ASN A 49 -10.61 23.11 -18.58
CA ASN A 49 -9.99 24.02 -17.61
C ASN A 49 -10.14 23.47 -16.20
N TYR A 50 -9.13 23.66 -15.33
CA TYR A 50 -9.15 23.17 -13.95
C TYR A 50 -9.26 21.64 -13.84
N SER A 51 -8.77 20.91 -14.86
CA SER A 51 -8.71 19.45 -14.90
C SER A 51 -7.28 18.99 -14.56
N PHE A 52 -7.13 18.20 -13.49
CA PHE A 52 -5.85 17.58 -13.13
C PHE A 52 -5.29 16.79 -14.31
N ARG A 53 -6.13 15.97 -14.95
CA ARG A 53 -5.75 15.14 -16.10
C ARG A 53 -5.24 16.01 -17.26
N ASN A 54 -5.91 17.13 -17.59
CA ASN A 54 -5.49 18.02 -18.68
C ASN A 54 -4.22 18.80 -18.37
N THR A 55 -4.06 19.24 -17.13
CA THR A 55 -2.85 19.94 -16.68
C THR A 55 -1.66 18.99 -16.67
N LEU A 56 -1.81 17.77 -16.13
CA LEU A 56 -0.74 16.76 -16.10
C LEU A 56 -0.34 16.31 -17.50
N GLU A 57 -1.32 16.03 -18.37
CA GLU A 57 -1.09 15.68 -19.78
C GLU A 57 -0.34 16.79 -20.53
N GLY A 58 -0.58 18.05 -20.15
CA GLY A 58 0.18 19.19 -20.61
C GLY A 58 -0.52 20.07 -21.64
N PHE A 59 -1.85 20.00 -21.74
CA PHE A 59 -2.66 20.90 -22.57
C PHE A 59 -3.20 22.10 -21.79
N ALA A 60 -3.18 22.05 -20.47
CA ALA A 60 -3.51 23.19 -19.59
C ALA A 60 -2.27 23.74 -18.88
N ASP A 61 -2.31 25.04 -18.59
CA ASP A 61 -1.17 25.78 -18.05
C ASP A 61 -0.91 25.34 -16.61
N PRO A 62 0.32 24.91 -16.25
CA PRO A 62 0.62 24.36 -14.94
C PRO A 62 0.82 25.42 -13.84
N HIS A 63 0.32 26.64 -14.05
CA HIS A 63 0.23 27.72 -13.05
C HIS A 63 -1.20 28.23 -12.86
N THR A 64 -2.07 28.04 -13.85
CA THR A 64 -3.44 28.56 -13.87
C THR A 64 -4.51 27.50 -14.12
N ALA A 65 -4.11 26.32 -14.59
CA ALA A 65 -4.96 25.23 -15.06
C ALA A 65 -5.92 25.60 -16.20
N ILE A 66 -5.62 26.66 -16.95
CA ILE A 66 -6.39 27.05 -18.14
C ILE A 66 -5.83 26.34 -19.37
N SER A 67 -6.69 25.71 -20.16
CA SER A 67 -6.34 25.03 -21.40
C SER A 67 -5.79 26.01 -22.43
N ASN A 68 -4.67 25.66 -23.04
CA ASN A 68 -4.09 26.39 -24.15
C ASN A 68 -3.39 25.39 -25.08
N ILE A 69 -4.04 25.05 -26.18
CA ILE A 69 -3.54 24.06 -27.14
C ILE A 69 -2.25 24.46 -27.86
N SER A 70 -1.88 25.74 -27.82
CA SER A 70 -0.63 26.24 -28.42
C SER A 70 0.57 26.06 -27.50
N GLN A 71 0.36 25.59 -26.27
CA GLN A 71 1.43 25.33 -25.31
C GLN A 71 1.63 23.82 -25.08
N SER A 72 2.73 23.50 -24.41
CA SER A 72 2.96 22.16 -23.88
C SER A 72 3.57 22.27 -22.49
N GLY A 73 2.82 21.79 -21.50
CA GLY A 73 3.26 21.68 -20.11
C GLY A 73 3.63 20.25 -19.75
N LEU A 74 4.16 20.06 -18.54
CA LEU A 74 4.35 18.76 -17.87
C LEU A 74 4.71 17.60 -18.83
N HIS A 75 3.82 16.63 -19.03
CA HIS A 75 4.05 15.47 -19.90
C HIS A 75 4.42 15.87 -21.34
N ASN A 76 3.59 16.67 -22.01
CA ASN A 76 3.84 17.11 -23.38
C ASN A 76 5.16 17.90 -23.52
N ALA A 77 5.52 18.70 -22.51
CA ALA A 77 6.76 19.48 -22.54
C ALA A 77 8.00 18.61 -22.65
N LEU A 78 8.05 17.47 -21.93
CA LEU A 78 9.18 16.56 -22.00
C LEU A 78 9.25 15.84 -23.34
N HIS A 79 8.11 15.35 -23.85
CA HIS A 79 8.03 14.78 -25.20
C HIS A 79 8.62 15.71 -26.27
N ILE A 80 8.29 17.00 -26.21
CA ILE A 80 8.79 18.00 -27.15
C ILE A 80 10.26 18.34 -26.88
N TYR A 81 10.65 18.52 -25.61
CA TYR A 81 12.02 18.86 -25.21
C TYR A 81 13.05 17.85 -25.71
N MET A 82 12.73 16.56 -25.62
CA MET A 82 13.61 15.48 -26.08
C MET A 82 13.81 15.48 -27.60
N ASN A 83 12.86 16.04 -28.35
CA ASN A 83 12.84 16.06 -29.82
C ASN A 83 12.91 14.64 -30.43
N GLY A 84 13.08 14.53 -31.75
CA GLY A 84 13.28 13.24 -32.43
C GLY A 84 12.07 12.31 -32.33
N SER A 85 12.29 11.04 -31.98
CA SER A 85 11.21 10.06 -31.81
C SER A 85 10.28 10.42 -30.66
N MET A 86 10.81 10.98 -29.56
CA MET A 86 10.03 11.32 -28.37
C MET A 86 8.98 12.40 -28.62
N SER A 87 9.14 13.26 -29.63
CA SER A 87 8.16 14.30 -29.97
C SER A 87 7.05 13.82 -30.91
N GLN A 88 7.11 12.58 -31.40
CA GLN A 88 6.13 12.01 -32.32
C GLN A 88 5.18 11.08 -31.57
N VAL A 89 3.88 11.37 -31.57
CA VAL A 89 2.87 10.59 -30.82
C VAL A 89 2.87 9.11 -31.22
N GLN A 90 3.04 8.80 -32.51
CA GLN A 90 3.06 7.41 -33.01
C GLN A 90 4.41 6.71 -32.80
N GLY A 91 5.47 7.47 -32.54
CA GLY A 91 6.86 7.00 -32.54
C GLY A 91 7.55 7.04 -31.18
N SER A 92 6.99 7.77 -30.21
CA SER A 92 7.62 8.06 -28.92
C SER A 92 7.98 6.82 -28.15
N ALA A 93 7.13 5.80 -28.14
CA ALA A 93 7.37 4.53 -27.48
C ALA A 93 8.53 3.70 -28.06
N ASN A 94 9.11 4.08 -29.21
CA ASN A 94 10.35 3.47 -29.71
C ASN A 94 11.61 3.96 -28.97
N ASP A 95 11.51 5.06 -28.23
CA ASP A 95 12.59 5.57 -27.38
C ASP A 95 12.44 5.00 -25.96
N PRO A 96 13.46 4.34 -25.38
CA PRO A 96 13.36 3.77 -24.03
C PRO A 96 13.09 4.82 -22.93
N ILE A 97 13.37 6.10 -23.18
CA ILE A 97 13.03 7.20 -22.26
C ILE A 97 11.51 7.30 -22.06
N PHE A 98 10.71 6.89 -23.04
CA PHE A 98 9.25 6.84 -22.94
C PHE A 98 8.77 6.13 -21.67
N THR A 99 9.33 4.95 -21.39
CA THR A 99 8.96 4.14 -20.22
C THR A 99 9.30 4.86 -18.92
N LEU A 100 10.48 5.47 -18.82
CA LEU A 100 10.88 6.23 -17.63
C LEU A 100 10.03 7.49 -17.44
N HIS A 101 9.71 8.17 -18.55
CA HIS A 101 8.85 9.34 -18.54
C HIS A 101 7.44 9.00 -18.03
N HIS A 102 6.81 7.98 -18.61
CA HIS A 102 5.46 7.57 -18.21
C HIS A 102 5.40 6.94 -16.82
N ALA A 103 6.46 6.28 -16.35
CA ALA A 103 6.55 5.87 -14.94
C ALA A 103 6.58 7.09 -14.01
N PHE A 104 7.27 8.17 -14.39
CA PHE A 104 7.24 9.40 -13.59
C PHE A 104 5.86 10.08 -13.64
N VAL A 105 5.20 10.14 -14.80
CA VAL A 105 3.83 10.66 -14.94
C VAL A 105 2.83 9.86 -14.09
N ASP A 106 2.91 8.52 -14.14
CA ASP A 106 2.10 7.64 -13.31
C ASP A 106 2.37 7.86 -11.81
N SER A 107 3.62 8.09 -11.42
CA SER A 107 3.94 8.44 -10.03
C SER A 107 3.29 9.75 -9.57
N ILE A 108 3.12 10.74 -10.46
CA ILE A 108 2.39 11.97 -10.16
C ILE A 108 0.89 11.69 -10.04
N PHE A 109 0.35 10.80 -10.88
CA PHE A 109 -1.04 10.36 -10.76
C PHE A 109 -1.29 9.62 -9.44
N GLU A 110 -0.40 8.71 -9.02
CA GLU A 110 -0.48 8.03 -7.73
C GLU A 110 -0.43 9.02 -6.55
N ARG A 111 0.43 10.05 -6.62
CA ARG A 111 0.46 11.13 -5.63
C ARG A 111 -0.89 11.84 -5.52
N TRP A 112 -1.51 12.11 -6.66
CA TRP A 112 -2.82 12.75 -6.72
C TRP A 112 -3.91 11.86 -6.12
N LEU A 113 -3.93 10.56 -6.46
CA LEU A 113 -4.85 9.58 -5.88
C LEU A 113 -4.72 9.49 -4.35
N ARG A 114 -3.49 9.40 -3.82
CA ARG A 114 -3.23 9.39 -2.36
C ARG A 114 -3.69 10.66 -1.67
N ARG A 115 -3.45 11.81 -2.30
CA ARG A 115 -3.75 13.14 -1.73
C ARG A 115 -5.25 13.40 -1.67
N HIS A 116 -5.98 13.11 -2.75
CA HIS A 116 -7.39 13.51 -2.88
C HIS A 116 -8.37 12.38 -2.59
N ARG A 117 -7.95 11.12 -2.66
CA ARG A 117 -8.79 9.93 -2.45
C ARG A 117 -10.15 10.05 -3.16
N PRO A 118 -10.15 10.32 -4.47
CA PRO A 118 -11.38 10.59 -5.20
C PRO A 118 -12.27 9.35 -5.22
N MET A 119 -13.58 9.58 -5.35
CA MET A 119 -14.50 8.51 -5.70
C MET A 119 -14.39 8.19 -7.20
N LEU A 120 -14.71 6.96 -7.58
CA LEU A 120 -14.65 6.49 -8.96
C LEU A 120 -15.61 7.27 -9.89
N GLU A 121 -16.67 7.86 -9.35
CA GLU A 121 -17.67 8.69 -10.05
C GLU A 121 -17.08 9.99 -10.61
N VAL A 122 -15.93 10.44 -10.12
CA VAL A 122 -15.23 11.61 -10.67
C VAL A 122 -14.67 11.29 -12.07
N TYR A 123 -14.44 10.01 -12.39
CA TYR A 123 -14.10 9.59 -13.74
C TYR A 123 -15.37 9.58 -14.62
N PRO A 124 -15.42 10.34 -15.74
CA PRO A 124 -16.62 10.46 -16.57
C PRO A 124 -17.16 9.12 -17.08
N ALA A 125 -18.40 8.79 -16.75
CA ALA A 125 -19.06 7.58 -17.23
C ALA A 125 -19.56 7.68 -18.68
N ALA A 126 -19.81 8.89 -19.17
CA ALA A 126 -20.33 9.18 -20.51
C ALA A 126 -19.86 10.56 -20.99
N ASN A 127 -20.05 10.83 -22.29
CA ASN A 127 -19.75 12.09 -22.97
C ASN A 127 -18.26 12.49 -23.03
N ALA A 128 -17.35 11.60 -22.65
CA ALA A 128 -15.94 11.73 -23.00
C ALA A 128 -15.73 11.37 -24.48
N PRO A 129 -14.63 11.83 -25.12
CA PRO A 129 -14.19 11.35 -26.41
C PRO A 129 -14.22 9.82 -26.50
N ILE A 130 -14.40 9.31 -27.73
CA ILE A 130 -14.46 7.86 -27.97
C ILE A 130 -13.27 7.14 -27.31
N GLY A 131 -13.56 6.07 -26.57
CA GLY A 131 -12.56 5.28 -25.84
C GLY A 131 -12.20 5.80 -24.44
N HIS A 132 -12.64 7.01 -24.06
CA HIS A 132 -12.23 7.65 -22.80
C HIS A 132 -13.30 7.58 -21.70
N ASN A 133 -14.49 7.02 -21.94
CA ASN A 133 -15.46 6.85 -20.85
C ASN A 133 -14.96 5.80 -19.86
N ARG A 134 -15.31 5.94 -18.58
CA ARG A 134 -14.93 5.03 -17.49
C ARG A 134 -15.14 3.55 -17.82
N GLU A 135 -16.26 3.25 -18.46
CA GLU A 135 -16.65 1.87 -18.81
C GLU A 135 -16.11 1.41 -20.17
N ASN A 136 -15.42 2.26 -20.94
CA ASN A 136 -14.82 1.84 -22.20
C ASN A 136 -13.60 0.94 -21.94
N TYR A 137 -13.47 -0.08 -22.78
CA TYR A 137 -12.27 -0.91 -22.81
C TYR A 137 -11.11 -0.14 -23.44
N MET A 138 -9.96 -0.14 -22.77
CA MET A 138 -8.74 0.47 -23.25
C MET A 138 -8.20 -0.32 -24.45
N VAL A 139 -8.14 0.32 -25.61
CA VAL A 139 -7.67 -0.27 -26.86
C VAL A 139 -6.14 -0.17 -26.92
N PRO A 140 -5.40 -1.22 -27.35
CA PRO A 140 -5.85 -2.53 -27.83
C PRO A 140 -5.55 -3.68 -26.84
N PHE A 141 -5.71 -3.49 -25.53
CA PHE A 141 -5.29 -4.49 -24.55
C PHE A 141 -6.09 -5.81 -24.66
N ILE A 142 -5.37 -6.92 -24.45
CA ILE A 142 -5.92 -8.28 -24.34
C ILE A 142 -5.28 -8.94 -23.10
N PRO A 143 -6.05 -9.41 -22.10
CA PRO A 143 -7.52 -9.39 -22.04
C PRO A 143 -8.10 -7.97 -21.91
N LEU A 144 -9.42 -7.86 -22.05
CA LEU A 144 -10.10 -6.56 -22.06
C LEU A 144 -10.11 -5.93 -20.67
N TYR A 145 -9.63 -4.69 -20.58
CA TYR A 145 -9.59 -3.89 -19.36
C TYR A 145 -10.28 -2.54 -19.57
N ARG A 146 -11.05 -2.07 -18.59
CA ARG A 146 -11.75 -0.78 -18.63
C ARG A 146 -10.91 0.33 -18.01
N ASN A 147 -11.13 1.57 -18.45
CA ASN A 147 -10.47 2.75 -17.88
C ASN A 147 -10.64 2.85 -16.35
N GLY A 148 -11.85 2.63 -15.85
CA GLY A 148 -12.16 2.73 -14.42
C GLY A 148 -11.44 1.71 -13.53
N GLU A 149 -10.98 0.58 -14.08
CA GLU A 149 -10.23 -0.44 -13.33
C GLU A 149 -8.81 0.03 -12.96
N PHE A 150 -8.31 1.06 -13.64
CA PHE A 150 -6.99 1.65 -13.40
C PHE A 150 -7.08 2.99 -12.65
N PHE A 151 -8.29 3.37 -12.22
CA PHE A 151 -8.51 4.53 -11.35
C PHE A 151 -8.46 4.13 -9.86
N ILE A 152 -7.42 3.38 -9.49
CA ILE A 152 -7.17 2.83 -8.16
C ILE A 152 -5.70 3.05 -7.78
N SER A 153 -5.35 2.90 -6.49
CA SER A 153 -3.96 3.09 -6.06
C SER A 153 -3.03 2.06 -6.72
N SER A 154 -1.80 2.47 -7.04
CA SER A 154 -0.72 1.57 -7.49
C SER A 154 -0.55 0.34 -6.58
N ARG A 155 -0.80 0.50 -5.28
CA ARG A 155 -0.70 -0.56 -4.28
C ARG A 155 -1.70 -1.70 -4.53
N GLU A 156 -2.89 -1.36 -5.00
CA GLU A 156 -3.92 -2.33 -5.37
C GLU A 156 -3.56 -3.06 -6.67
N LEU A 157 -2.78 -2.42 -7.54
CA LEU A 157 -2.18 -3.01 -8.74
C LEU A 157 -0.91 -3.84 -8.44
N GLY A 158 -0.41 -3.81 -7.20
CA GLY A 158 0.73 -4.61 -6.76
C GLY A 158 2.10 -3.94 -6.89
N TYR A 159 2.17 -2.62 -7.07
CA TYR A 159 3.44 -1.87 -7.09
C TYR A 159 3.37 -0.55 -6.30
N ASP A 160 4.51 0.01 -5.94
CA ASP A 160 4.60 1.31 -5.25
C ASP A 160 5.87 2.06 -5.68
N TYR A 161 5.86 3.39 -5.52
CA TYR A 161 6.98 4.27 -5.75
C TYR A 161 7.72 4.53 -4.44
N GLU A 162 9.03 4.25 -4.40
CA GLU A 162 9.87 4.34 -3.20
C GLU A 162 9.73 5.69 -2.48
N TYR A 163 9.76 6.80 -3.22
CA TYR A 163 9.68 8.14 -2.64
C TYR A 163 8.28 8.52 -2.12
N LEU A 164 7.26 7.71 -2.40
CA LEU A 164 5.90 7.86 -1.90
C LEU A 164 5.59 6.92 -0.73
N GLN A 165 6.52 6.03 -0.39
CA GLN A 165 6.39 5.21 0.79
C GLN A 165 6.44 6.13 1.99
N GLU A 166 5.36 6.17 2.77
CA GLU A 166 5.41 6.82 4.07
C GLU A 166 6.51 6.12 4.89
N PRO A 167 7.43 6.87 5.53
CA PRO A 167 8.42 6.26 6.41
C PRO A 167 7.66 5.38 7.40
N ALA A 168 8.14 4.15 7.58
CA ALA A 168 7.47 3.06 8.29
C ALA A 168 7.22 3.38 9.78
N LEU A 169 6.32 4.32 10.06
CA LEU A 169 5.63 4.48 11.33
C LEU A 169 4.36 3.59 11.35
N GLY A 170 4.19 2.74 10.34
CA GLY A 170 2.97 1.96 10.09
C GLY A 170 3.03 0.46 10.45
N SER A 171 4.15 -0.11 10.85
CA SER A 171 4.25 -1.58 10.90
C SER A 171 4.12 -2.20 12.29
N PHE A 172 3.49 -1.54 13.28
CA PHE A 172 2.95 -2.30 14.42
C PHE A 172 1.91 -3.32 13.92
N GLN A 173 1.15 -2.95 12.89
CA GLN A 173 0.13 -3.81 12.32
C GLN A 173 0.75 -4.96 11.52
N ASP A 174 1.74 -4.74 10.65
CA ASP A 174 2.41 -5.86 9.95
C ASP A 174 3.32 -6.68 10.86
N PHE A 175 3.87 -6.09 11.93
CA PHE A 175 4.46 -6.88 13.01
C PHE A 175 3.42 -7.80 13.64
N LEU A 176 2.19 -7.34 13.86
CA LEU A 176 1.13 -8.12 14.53
C LEU A 176 0.43 -9.15 13.63
N ILE A 177 0.42 -8.98 12.29
CA ILE A 177 -0.23 -9.87 11.31
C ILE A 177 0.13 -11.38 11.44
N PRO A 178 1.38 -11.79 11.77
CA PRO A 178 1.73 -13.19 11.93
C PRO A 178 1.15 -13.83 13.20
N TYR A 179 0.97 -13.04 14.27
CA TYR A 179 0.59 -13.53 15.59
C TYR A 179 -0.82 -14.15 15.70
N PRO A 180 -1.90 -13.64 15.08
CA PRO A 180 -3.22 -14.25 15.20
C PRO A 180 -3.25 -15.64 14.58
N LYS A 181 -2.64 -15.85 13.40
CA LYS A 181 -2.56 -17.17 12.77
C LYS A 181 -1.73 -18.14 13.62
N GLN A 182 -0.60 -17.68 14.15
CA GLN A 182 0.25 -18.49 15.02
C GLN A 182 -0.44 -18.82 16.36
N ALA A 183 -1.16 -17.86 16.95
CA ALA A 183 -1.94 -18.07 18.17
C ALA A 183 -3.05 -19.11 17.96
N HIS A 184 -3.78 -19.06 16.84
CA HIS A 184 -4.79 -20.06 16.49
C HIS A 184 -4.21 -21.46 16.29
N GLN A 185 -2.97 -21.58 15.79
CA GLN A 185 -2.30 -22.88 15.64
C GLN A 185 -1.82 -23.47 16.97
N ILE A 186 -1.38 -22.63 17.91
CA ILE A 186 -0.83 -23.08 19.20
C ILE A 186 -1.94 -23.34 20.23
N TRP A 187 -3.07 -22.63 20.12
CA TRP A 187 -4.17 -22.71 21.08
C TRP A 187 -4.70 -24.13 21.36
N PRO A 188 -4.94 -25.01 20.35
CA PRO A 188 -5.42 -26.36 20.59
C PRO A 188 -4.44 -27.23 21.41
N TRP A 189 -3.13 -27.02 21.21
CA TRP A 189 -2.09 -27.76 21.93
C TRP A 189 -2.01 -27.36 23.41
N LEU A 190 -2.13 -26.07 23.70
CA LEU A 190 -2.16 -25.57 25.09
C LEU A 190 -3.39 -26.08 25.84
N VAL A 191 -4.56 -26.06 25.20
CA VAL A 191 -5.80 -26.60 25.77
C VAL A 191 -5.67 -28.11 26.00
N GLY A 192 -5.13 -28.85 25.03
CA GLY A 192 -4.87 -30.28 25.16
C GLY A 192 -3.93 -30.61 26.33
N ALA A 193 -2.83 -29.87 26.47
CA ALA A 193 -1.87 -30.03 27.56
C ALA A 193 -2.51 -29.75 28.94
N ALA A 194 -3.35 -28.72 29.05
CA ALA A 194 -4.05 -28.38 30.29
C ALA A 194 -5.02 -29.48 30.72
N VAL A 195 -5.79 -30.04 29.78
CA VAL A 195 -6.73 -31.14 30.05
C VAL A 195 -5.97 -32.39 30.51
N ILE A 196 -4.90 -32.76 29.80
CA ILE A 196 -4.06 -33.92 30.16
C ILE A 196 -3.44 -33.72 31.54
N GLY A 197 -2.89 -32.54 31.82
CA GLY A 197 -2.34 -32.19 33.12
C GLY A 197 -3.36 -32.30 34.25
N GLY A 198 -4.59 -31.83 34.02
CA GLY A 198 -5.71 -31.94 34.96
C GLY A 198 -6.11 -33.39 35.24
N ILE A 199 -6.16 -34.25 34.22
CA ILE A 199 -6.44 -35.68 34.37
C ILE A 199 -5.34 -36.35 35.20
N ILE A 200 -4.07 -36.09 34.88
CA ILE A 200 -2.93 -36.67 35.61
C ILE A 200 -2.96 -36.27 37.08
N THR A 201 -3.23 -34.99 37.38
CA THR A 201 -3.32 -34.51 38.77
C THR A 201 -4.50 -35.12 39.51
N ALA A 202 -5.66 -35.31 38.86
CA ALA A 202 -6.80 -35.98 39.45
C ALA A 202 -6.52 -37.46 39.77
N VAL A 203 -5.87 -38.17 38.84
CA VAL A 203 -5.48 -39.58 39.04
C VAL A 203 -4.45 -39.72 40.17
N LEU A 204 -3.39 -38.90 40.17
CA LEU A 204 -2.39 -38.92 41.23
C LEU A 204 -3.00 -38.58 42.59
N SER A 205 -3.86 -37.56 42.65
CA SER A 205 -4.56 -37.19 43.89
C SER A 205 -5.47 -38.33 44.38
N GLY A 206 -6.21 -38.96 43.47
CA GLY A 206 -7.04 -40.13 43.76
C GLY A 206 -6.21 -41.32 44.28
N LEU A 207 -5.07 -41.61 43.66
CA LEU A 207 -4.14 -42.66 44.10
C LEU A 207 -3.55 -42.35 45.49
N ILE A 208 -3.14 -41.10 45.74
CA ILE A 208 -2.63 -40.68 47.05
C ILE A 208 -3.71 -40.80 48.13
N LEU A 209 -4.94 -40.38 47.84
CA LEU A 209 -6.08 -40.52 48.76
C LEU A 209 -6.43 -41.99 49.02
N ALA A 210 -6.41 -42.84 47.99
CA ALA A 210 -6.63 -44.28 48.13
C ALA A 210 -5.54 -44.95 48.97
N CYS A 211 -4.27 -44.62 48.74
CA CYS A 211 -3.14 -45.09 49.55
C CYS A 211 -3.22 -44.61 51.00
N ARG A 212 -3.61 -43.35 51.26
CA ARG A 212 -3.83 -42.83 52.61
C ARG A 212 -5.01 -43.51 53.31
N LYS A 213 -6.12 -43.78 52.59
CA LYS A 213 -7.27 -44.53 53.12
C LYS A 213 -6.89 -45.97 53.46
N LYS A 214 -6.13 -46.65 52.60
CA LYS A 214 -5.60 -48.00 52.86
C LYS A 214 -4.66 -48.01 54.08
N ARG A 215 -3.77 -47.03 54.21
CA ARG A 215 -2.83 -46.88 55.34
C ARG A 215 -3.54 -46.58 56.67
N LYS A 216 -4.66 -45.84 56.66
CA LYS A 216 -5.53 -45.65 57.83
C LYS A 216 -6.32 -46.90 58.20
N GLY A 217 -6.62 -47.78 57.24
CA GLY A 217 -7.30 -49.06 57.48
C GLY A 217 -6.38 -50.19 57.96
N THR A 218 -5.06 -50.06 57.83
CA THR A 218 -4.06 -51.10 58.16
C THR A 218 -3.11 -50.72 59.30
N SER A 219 -3.48 -49.79 60.19
CA SER A 219 -2.65 -49.47 61.35
C SER A 219 -3.21 -50.13 62.61
N PRO A 220 -2.78 -51.34 63.00
CA PRO A 220 -2.78 -51.71 64.40
C PRO A 220 -1.66 -50.91 65.09
N GLU A 221 -2.03 -50.39 66.24
CA GLU A 221 -1.19 -49.73 67.24
C GLU A 221 0.01 -50.62 67.63
N ILE A 222 1.21 -50.02 67.74
CA ILE A 222 2.22 -50.26 68.79
C ILE A 222 3.22 -49.09 68.71
N ARG A 223 3.20 -48.23 69.75
CA ARG A 223 4.25 -47.25 70.06
C ARG A 223 5.34 -47.94 70.90
N PRO A 224 6.63 -47.62 70.74
CA PRO A 224 7.57 -47.73 71.85
C PRO A 224 7.56 -46.40 72.63
N LEU A 225 7.19 -46.47 73.90
CA LEU A 225 7.39 -45.41 74.88
C LEU A 225 8.86 -45.46 75.32
N LEU A 226 9.63 -44.44 74.94
CA LEU A 226 10.87 -44.09 75.65
C LEU A 226 10.52 -42.91 76.55
N THR A 227 10.26 -43.21 77.82
CA THR A 227 10.30 -42.23 78.91
C THR A 227 11.54 -42.52 79.75
N GLU A 228 12.41 -41.52 79.77
CA GLU A 228 13.48 -41.28 80.73
C GLU A 228 13.04 -41.51 82.18
N SER A 229 13.89 -42.18 82.96
CA SER A 229 13.97 -42.00 84.41
C SER A 229 15.38 -42.33 84.89
N GLU A 230 16.05 -41.33 85.43
CA GLU A 230 17.39 -41.39 86.03
C GLU A 230 17.42 -42.15 87.37
N ASP A 231 18.63 -42.65 87.68
CA ASP A 231 19.24 -42.91 88.98
C ASP A 231 18.67 -43.97 89.94
N TYR A 232 19.43 -45.07 90.16
CA TYR A 232 20.32 -45.18 91.32
C TYR A 232 21.16 -46.48 91.32
N ASN A 233 22.41 -46.33 91.75
CA ASN A 233 23.45 -47.30 92.13
C ASN A 233 23.01 -48.71 92.56
N ASN A 234 23.77 -49.73 92.15
CA ASN A 234 24.83 -50.39 92.97
C ASN A 234 25.17 -51.77 92.39
N VAL A 235 26.34 -51.94 91.77
CA VAL A 235 26.90 -53.26 91.45
C VAL A 235 28.08 -53.51 92.39
N SER A 236 27.80 -54.29 93.43
CA SER A 236 28.80 -55.03 94.19
C SER A 236 28.59 -56.53 93.95
N TYR A 237 29.41 -57.11 93.07
CA TYR A 237 29.73 -58.53 92.96
C TYR A 237 31.26 -58.60 93.09
N GLN A 238 31.91 -59.54 93.76
CA GLN A 238 31.55 -60.59 94.70
C GLN A 238 32.91 -61.14 95.19
N SER A 239 33.00 -61.53 96.46
CA SER A 239 33.96 -62.55 96.88
C SER A 239 33.36 -63.93 96.61
N HIS A 240 34.19 -64.82 96.04
CA HIS A 240 34.23 -66.30 96.15
C HIS A 240 33.17 -66.95 97.07
N PHE A 241 32.44 -68.00 96.68
CA PHE A 241 32.83 -69.33 96.19
C PHE A 241 31.61 -70.04 95.58
#